data_AF-A0A256FRX2-F1
#
_entry.id   AF-A0A256FRX2-F1
#
_cell.length_a   1.000
_cell.length_b   1.000
_cell.length_c   1.000
_cell.angle_alpha   90.00
_cell.angle_beta   90.00
_cell.angle_gamma   90.00
#
_symmetry.space_group_name_H-M   'P 1'
#
loop_
_entity.id
_entity.type
_entity.pdbx_description
1 polymer ?
#
loop_
_entity_poly.entity_id
_entity_poly.type
_entity_poly.pdbx_seq_one_letter_code
_entity_poly.pdbx_strand_id
1 'polypeptide(L)'
;MTGDSLIDEGIHDGDLIAVDKAGKVRIGRIVLAVIDGSITLKKLAKRDGIYWLDPKSQGNNYQPIRMTETTEIWGVIAGIVRRYSVE
;
A
#
# COMPACT_ATOMS: atom_id res chain seq x y z
N MET A 1 -0.84 2.40 -10.61
CA MET A 1 -1.09 1.25 -9.71
C MET A 1 -1.80 0.18 -10.52
N THR A 2 -1.53 -1.11 -10.27
CA THR A 2 -2.29 -2.21 -10.87
C THR A 2 -3.03 -2.97 -9.78
N GLY A 3 -4.33 -3.15 -9.94
CA GLY A 3 -5.19 -3.88 -9.02
C GLY A 3 -5.98 -3.00 -8.04
N ASP A 4 -6.91 -3.65 -7.34
CA ASP A 4 -7.98 -3.05 -6.55
C ASP A 4 -7.78 -3.20 -5.04
N SER A 5 -6.62 -3.68 -4.58
CA SER A 5 -6.35 -3.98 -3.16
C SER A 5 -6.46 -2.80 -2.19
N LEU A 6 -6.65 -1.58 -2.68
CA LEU A 6 -6.80 -0.35 -1.89
C LEU A 6 -8.03 0.47 -2.31
N ILE A 7 -9.00 -0.17 -2.97
CA ILE A 7 -10.19 0.51 -3.49
C ILE A 7 -11.03 1.17 -2.38
N ASP A 8 -11.09 0.56 -1.18
CA ASP A 8 -11.81 1.13 -0.04
C ASP A 8 -11.11 2.38 0.54
N GLU A 9 -9.83 2.59 0.22
CA GLU A 9 -9.09 3.82 0.56
C GLU A 9 -9.14 4.84 -0.59
N GLY A 10 -9.97 4.60 -1.62
CA GLY A 10 -10.15 5.48 -2.77
C GLY A 10 -9.03 5.42 -3.79
N ILE A 11 -8.10 4.45 -3.70
CA ILE A 11 -7.01 4.24 -4.67
C ILE A 11 -7.45 3.22 -5.71
N HIS A 12 -7.50 3.65 -6.96
CA HIS A 12 -8.02 2.85 -8.06
C HIS A 12 -6.90 2.42 -9.01
N ASP A 13 -7.21 1.43 -9.83
CA ASP A 13 -6.37 1.03 -10.95
C ASP A 13 -6.08 2.24 -11.86
N GLY A 14 -4.84 2.36 -12.33
CA GLY A 14 -4.40 3.48 -13.16
C GLY A 14 -4.02 4.77 -12.40
N ASP A 15 -4.26 4.86 -11.08
CA ASP A 15 -3.81 6.02 -10.30
C ASP A 15 -2.29 6.17 -10.33
N LEU A 16 -1.86 7.43 -10.45
CA LEU A 16 -0.48 7.85 -10.20
C LEU A 16 -0.33 8.14 -8.71
N ILE A 17 0.74 7.61 -8.13
CA ILE A 17 0.95 7.60 -6.68
C ILE A 17 2.21 8.39 -6.37
N ALA A 18 2.07 9.44 -5.55
CA ALA A 18 3.21 10.16 -5.00
C ALA A 18 3.68 9.47 -3.72
N VAL A 19 4.98 9.17 -3.63
CA VAL A 19 5.59 8.49 -2.49
C VAL A 19 6.63 9.41 -1.86
N ASP A 20 6.54 9.58 -0.54
CA ASP A 20 7.54 10.27 0.26
C ASP A 20 8.44 9.23 0.96
N LYS A 21 9.71 9.18 0.54
CA LYS A 21 10.75 8.29 1.09
C LYS A 21 11.21 8.71 2.49
N ALA A 22 11.10 10.00 2.83
CA ALA A 22 11.40 10.51 4.17
C ALA A 22 10.16 10.52 5.09
N GLY A 23 9.00 10.10 4.55
CA GLY A 23 7.73 10.06 5.25
C GLY A 23 7.78 9.17 6.49
N LYS A 24 7.15 9.62 7.58
CA LYS A 24 7.11 8.86 8.84
C LYS A 24 6.23 7.61 8.67
N VAL A 25 6.87 6.45 8.69
CA VAL A 25 6.22 5.14 8.66
C VAL A 25 5.49 4.91 9.99
N ARG A 26 4.15 4.87 9.94
CA ARG A 26 3.27 4.72 11.12
C ARG A 26 2.12 3.78 10.81
N ILE A 27 1.62 3.10 11.84
CA ILE A 27 0.41 2.27 11.75
C ILE A 27 -0.74 3.11 11.16
N GLY A 28 -1.49 2.49 10.25
CA GLY A 28 -2.60 3.11 9.53
C GLY A 28 -2.19 3.88 8.27
N ARG A 29 -0.89 4.12 8.03
CA ARG A 29 -0.44 4.72 6.76
C ARG A 29 -0.42 3.67 5.65
N ILE A 30 -0.76 4.10 4.44
CA ILE A 30 -0.50 3.31 3.24
C ILE A 30 0.98 3.49 2.89
N VAL A 31 1.66 2.37 2.67
CA VAL A 31 3.10 2.33 2.39
C VAL A 31 3.35 1.62 1.07
N LEU A 32 4.45 2.01 0.41
CA LEU A 32 5.06 1.23 -0.65
C LEU A 32 6.04 0.26 0.00
N ALA A 33 5.76 -1.02 -0.10
CA ALA A 33 6.59 -2.09 0.43
C ALA A 33 7.20 -2.90 -0.72
N VAL A 34 8.44 -3.36 -0.51
CA VAL A 34 9.14 -4.29 -1.40
C VAL A 34 9.26 -5.63 -0.66
N ILE A 35 8.80 -6.70 -1.31
CA ILE A 35 8.80 -8.05 -0.77
C ILE A 35 9.29 -8.97 -1.89
N ASP A 36 10.41 -9.66 -1.66
CA ASP A 36 11.02 -10.57 -2.64
C ASP A 36 11.21 -9.93 -4.02
N GLY A 37 11.64 -8.65 -4.03
CA GLY A 37 11.85 -7.85 -5.24
C GLY A 37 10.56 -7.31 -5.90
N SER A 38 9.38 -7.69 -5.39
CA SER A 38 8.09 -7.21 -5.89
C SER A 38 7.57 -6.03 -5.08
N ILE A 39 7.06 -5.00 -5.76
CA ILE A 39 6.50 -3.80 -5.14
C ILE A 39 5.01 -4.01 -4.86
N THR A 40 4.54 -3.62 -3.68
CA THR A 40 3.12 -3.60 -3.34
C THR A 40 2.73 -2.38 -2.51
N LEU A 41 1.47 -1.96 -2.62
CA LEU A 41 0.87 -0.93 -1.77
C LEU A 41 -0.07 -1.59 -0.76
N LYS A 42 0.13 -1.32 0.52
CA LYS A 42 -0.64 -1.90 1.63
C LYS A 42 -0.75 -0.93 2.79
N LYS A 43 -1.78 -1.09 3.63
CA LYS A 43 -1.89 -0.33 4.88
C LYS A 43 -1.04 -1.00 5.95
N LEU A 44 -0.14 -0.24 6.57
CA LEU A 44 0.68 -0.75 7.66
C LEU A 44 -0.18 -0.97 8.91
N ALA A 45 -0.14 -2.16 9.47
CA ALA A 45 -0.84 -2.53 10.68
C ALA A 45 0.12 -3.17 11.69
N LYS A 46 -0.30 -3.24 12.95
CA LYS A 46 0.41 -3.98 13.99
C LYS A 46 -0.59 -4.75 14.84
N ARG A 47 -0.35 -6.05 15.01
CA ARG A 47 -1.16 -6.99 15.80
C ARG A 47 -0.22 -7.82 16.64
N ASP A 48 -0.44 -7.88 17.96
CA ASP A 48 0.36 -8.68 18.91
C ASP A 48 1.88 -8.45 18.78
N GLY A 49 2.28 -7.19 18.58
CA GLY A 49 3.69 -6.82 18.40
C GLY A 49 4.25 -7.01 16.98
N ILE A 50 3.54 -7.74 16.11
CA ILE A 50 3.96 -8.08 14.74
C ILE A 50 3.41 -7.05 13.75
N TYR A 51 4.24 -6.61 12.80
CA TYR A 51 3.80 -5.74 11.72
C TYR A 51 3.20 -6.53 10.55
N TRP A 52 2.15 -5.96 9.97
CA TRP A 52 1.39 -6.53 8.87
C TRP A 52 1.16 -5.49 7.78
N LEU A 53 1.03 -5.98 6.55
CA LEU A 53 0.67 -5.21 5.37
C LEU A 53 -0.72 -5.64 4.93
N ASP A 54 -1.72 -4.87 5.35
CA ASP A 54 -3.12 -5.19 5.12
C ASP A 54 -3.58 -4.71 3.74
N PRO A 55 -4.33 -5.54 3.00
CA PRO A 55 -5.16 -5.02 1.93
C PRO A 55 -6.31 -4.19 2.51
N LYS A 56 -6.83 -3.28 1.68
CA LYS A 56 -8.02 -2.48 1.93
C LYS A 56 -9.01 -2.58 0.78
N SER A 57 -9.18 -3.79 0.27
CA SER A 57 -10.38 -4.15 -0.45
C SER A 57 -11.10 -5.21 0.37
N GLN A 58 -12.42 -5.09 0.48
CA GLN A 58 -13.27 -6.09 1.17
C GLN A 58 -13.37 -7.43 0.41
N GLY A 59 -12.77 -7.56 -0.78
CA GLY A 59 -12.83 -8.78 -1.58
C GLY A 59 -11.94 -9.90 -1.06
N ASN A 60 -12.38 -11.15 -1.20
CA ASN A 60 -11.66 -12.37 -0.75
C ASN A 60 -10.30 -12.63 -1.44
N ASN A 61 -9.87 -11.75 -2.36
CA ASN A 61 -8.72 -11.99 -3.23
C ASN A 61 -7.39 -11.52 -2.64
N TYR A 62 -7.40 -10.75 -1.54
CA TYR A 62 -6.17 -10.26 -0.92
C TYR A 62 -6.10 -10.64 0.54
N GLN A 63 -4.99 -11.26 0.92
CA GLN A 63 -4.70 -11.64 2.31
C GLN A 63 -3.71 -10.65 2.93
N PRO A 64 -3.82 -10.35 4.24
CA PRO A 64 -2.79 -9.65 4.98
C PRO A 64 -1.43 -10.35 4.85
N ILE A 65 -0.38 -9.57 4.60
CA ILE A 65 0.97 -10.10 4.49
C ILE A 65 1.71 -9.79 5.79
N ARG A 66 2.23 -10.82 6.46
CA ARG A 66 3.08 -10.64 7.63
C ARG A 66 4.43 -10.07 7.19
N MET A 67 4.90 -8.99 7.82
CA MET A 67 6.23 -8.48 7.54
C MET A 67 7.30 -9.42 8.09
N THR A 68 8.32 -9.66 7.29
CA THR A 68 9.53 -10.43 7.61
C THR A 68 10.74 -9.52 7.56
N GLU A 69 11.92 -10.06 7.88
CA GLU A 69 13.20 -9.34 7.75
C GLU A 69 13.52 -8.93 6.31
N THR A 70 12.96 -9.62 5.31
CA THR A 70 13.11 -9.30 3.89
C THR A 70 12.12 -8.25 3.40
N THR A 71 11.17 -7.82 4.25
CA THR A 71 10.22 -6.77 3.89
C THR A 71 10.84 -5.40 4.08
N GLU A 72 10.95 -4.64 3.00
CA GLU A 72 11.39 -3.25 3.02
C GLU A 72 10.18 -2.31 2.88
N ILE A 73 10.07 -1.30 3.75
CA ILE A 73 9.19 -0.16 3.50
C ILE A 73 10.00 0.91 2.81
N TRP A 74 9.75 1.12 1.52
CA TRP A 74 10.48 2.06 0.70
C TRP A 74 10.02 3.51 0.93
N GLY A 75 8.75 3.70 1.27
CA GLY A 75 8.20 5.03 1.55
C GLY A 75 6.72 5.01 1.89
N VAL A 76 6.21 6.19 2.21
CA VAL A 76 4.81 6.39 2.60
C VAL A 76 4.07 7.10 1.47
N ILE A 77 2.84 6.70 1.18
CA ILE A 77 2.01 7.39 0.20
C ILE A 77 1.74 8.82 0.67
N ALA A 78 2.07 9.79 -0.16
CA ALA A 78 1.94 11.22 0.13
C ALA A 78 0.76 11.86 -0.62
N GLY A 79 0.30 11.25 -1.71
CA GLY A 79 -0.83 11.73 -2.48
C GLY A 79 -1.15 10.83 -3.66
N ILE A 80 -2.28 11.13 -4.30
CA ILE A 80 -2.73 10.46 -5.52
C ILE A 80 -3.04 11.51 -6.58
N VAL A 81 -2.79 11.16 -7.84
CA VAL A 81 -3.25 11.90 -9.00
C VAL A 81 -4.00 10.93 -9.90
N ARG A 82 -5.31 11.17 -10.05
CA ARG A 82 -6.15 10.42 -10.99
C ARG A 82 -6.33 11.21 -12.26
N ARG A 83 -5.98 10.59 -13.38
CA ARG A 83 -6.24 11.15 -14.72
C ARG A 83 -7.62 10.70 -15.17
N TYR A 84 -8.41 11.63 -15.69
CA TYR A 84 -9.65 11.34 -16.38
C TYR A 84 -9.42 11.38 -17.90
N SER A 85 -10.22 10.63 -18.66
CA SER A 85 -10.26 10.80 -20.10
C SER A 85 -10.68 12.24 -20.40
N VAL A 86 -10.01 12.87 -21.37
CA VAL A 86 -10.34 14.22 -21.86
C VAL A 86 -11.05 14.15 -23.22
N GLU A 87 -11.43 12.94 -23.63
CA GLU A 87 -12.20 12.63 -24.83
C GLU A 87 -13.65 12.30 -24.48
#